data_AF-A0A849SB56-F1
#
_entry.id   AF-A0A849SB56-F1
#
_cell.length_a   1.000
_cell.length_b   1.000
_cell.length_c   1.000
_cell.angle_alpha   90.00
_cell.angle_beta   90.00
_cell.angle_gamma   90.00
#
_symmetry.space_group_name_H-M   'P 1'
#
loop_
_entity.id
_entity.type
_entity.pdbx_description
1 polymer ?
#
loop_
_entity_poly.entity_id
_entity_poly.type
_entity_poly.pdbx_seq_one_letter_code
_entity_poly.pdbx_strand_id
1 'polypeptide(L)' 'MHTIEFETDAKGRLIEIPKEFEAFASKHLKVKISIDEHTTNPTVQTAKRVSALSIDTRSFKFNREDANAR' A
#
# COMPACT_ATOMS: atom_id res chain seq x y z
N MET A 1 15.81 -31.23 -7.04
CA MET A 1 15.21 -29.96 -7.48
C MET A 1 15.80 -28.86 -6.63
N HIS A 2 16.37 -27.81 -7.21
CA HIS A 2 16.94 -26.68 -6.48
C HIS A 2 16.13 -25.42 -6.81
N THR A 3 15.72 -24.70 -5.77
CA THR A 3 15.01 -23.42 -5.87
C THR A 3 15.95 -22.34 -5.40
N ILE A 4 16.09 -21.29 -6.20
CA ILE A 4 16.88 -20.10 -5.86
C ILE A 4 15.88 -18.98 -5.63
N GLU A 5 15.95 -18.36 -4.47
CA GLU A 5 15.15 -17.20 -4.10
C GLU A 5 16.09 -16.01 -4.05
N PHE A 6 15.77 -14.99 -4.85
CA PHE A 6 16.51 -13.73 -4.86
C PHE A 6 15.50 -12.60 -4.96
N GLU A 7 15.84 -11.50 -4.30
CA GLU A 7 15.06 -10.27 -4.37
C GLU A 7 15.69 -9.37 -5.44
N THR A 8 14.88 -8.87 -6.35
CA THR A 8 15.33 -7.92 -7.37
C THR A 8 14.20 -6.98 -7.72
N ASP A 9 14.55 -5.74 -8.05
CA ASP A 9 13.61 -4.77 -8.60
C ASP A 9 13.25 -5.14 -10.04
N ALA A 10 11.97 -5.03 -10.37
CA ALA A 10 11.49 -5.11 -11.74
C ALA A 10 11.63 -3.73 -12.40
N LYS A 11 12.52 -3.59 -13.38
CA LYS A 11 12.68 -2.36 -14.16
C LYS A 11 11.95 -2.47 -15.50
N GLY A 12 10.86 -1.73 -15.66
CA GLY A 12 10.19 -1.60 -16.96
C GLY A 12 9.70 -2.92 -17.57
N ARG A 13 9.23 -3.85 -16.73
CA ARG A 13 8.80 -5.23 -17.07
C ARG A 13 9.93 -6.24 -17.28
N LEU A 14 11.18 -5.86 -17.02
CA LEU A 14 12.32 -6.77 -17.01
C LEU A 14 12.70 -7.12 -15.57
N ILE A 15 12.84 -8.42 -15.30
CA ILE A 15 13.45 -8.96 -14.08
C ILE A 15 14.85 -9.42 -14.50
N GLU A 16 15.87 -8.70 -14.04
CA GLU A 16 17.26 -9.08 -14.29
C GLU A 16 17.70 -10.14 -13.28
N ILE A 17 18.13 -11.30 -13.78
CA ILE A 17 18.73 -12.33 -12.92
C ILE A 17 20.14 -11.84 -12.55
N PRO A 18 20.50 -11.76 -11.26
CA PRO A 18 21.85 -11.40 -10.85
C PRO A 18 22.92 -12.29 -11.48
N LYS A 19 24.09 -11.71 -11.80
CA LYS A 19 25.21 -12.42 -12.45
C LYS A 19 25.71 -13.63 -11.66
N GLU A 20 25.47 -13.66 -10.36
CA GLU A 20 25.79 -14.79 -9.48
C GLU A 20 25.05 -16.08 -9.89
N PHE A 21 23.93 -15.94 -10.61
CA PHE A 21 23.11 -17.04 -11.10
C PHE A 21 23.16 -17.18 -12.63
N GLU A 22 24.16 -16.60 -13.29
CA GLU A 22 24.34 -16.66 -14.75
C GLU A 22 24.47 -18.12 -15.27
N ALA A 23 24.99 -19.01 -14.44
CA ALA A 23 25.05 -20.46 -14.72
C ALA A 23 23.67 -21.10 -14.99
N PHE A 24 22.57 -20.44 -14.59
CA PHE A 24 21.20 -20.87 -14.80
C PHE A 24 20.53 -20.21 -16.02
N ALA A 25 21.14 -19.16 -16.59
CA ALA A 25 20.57 -18.39 -17.71
C ALA A 25 20.40 -19.21 -19.00
N SER A 26 21.26 -20.21 -19.23
CA SER A 26 21.20 -21.06 -20.43
C SER A 26 20.33 -22.32 -20.28
N LYS A 27 19.58 -22.47 -19.18
CA LYS A 27 18.72 -23.64 -18.93
C LYS A 27 17.25 -23.24 -18.95
N HIS A 28 16.36 -24.22 -19.13
CA HIS A 28 14.92 -24.00 -18.96
C HIS A 28 14.58 -23.82 -17.48
N LEU A 29 14.09 -22.63 -17.11
CA LEU A 29 13.81 -22.26 -15.72
C LEU A 29 12.31 -22.19 -15.45
N LYS A 30 11.88 -22.78 -14.34
CA LYS A 30 10.54 -22.57 -13.79
C LYS A 30 10.61 -21.40 -12.81
N VAL A 31 10.03 -20.26 -13.20
CA VAL A 31 10.04 -19.03 -12.39
C VAL A 31 8.79 -18.97 -11.51
N LYS A 32 8.96 -18.72 -10.22
CA LYS A 32 7.86 -18.43 -9.28
C LYS A 32 8.08 -17.03 -8.74
N ILE A 33 7.16 -16.12 -9.06
CA ILE A 33 7.23 -14.71 -8.64
C ILE A 33 6.30 -14.55 -7.45
N SER A 34 6.87 -14.22 -6.30
CA SER A 34 6.12 -13.75 -5.14
C SER A 34 6.24 -12.23 -5.10
N ILE A 35 5.14 -11.54 -5.32
CA ILE A 35 5.10 -10.07 -5.25
C ILE A 35 4.69 -9.74 -3.83
N ASP A 36 5.59 -9.13 -3.05
CA ASP A 36 5.20 -8.50 -1.81
C ASP A 36 4.57 -7.15 -2.16
N GLU A 37 3.24 -7.05 -1.99
CA GLU A 37 2.51 -5.84 -2.29
C GLU A 37 2.70 -4.83 -1.14
N HIS A 38 3.94 -4.38 -0.93
CA HIS A 38 4.17 -3.08 -0.31
C HIS A 38 3.69 -2.04 -1.32
N THR A 39 2.39 -1.75 -1.25
CA THR A 39 1.70 -0.77 -2.07
C THR A 39 2.33 0.62 -1.91
N THR A 40 3.42 0.91 -2.61
CA THR A 40 3.63 2.27 -3.13
C THR A 40 2.73 2.40 -4.35
N ASN A 41 1.44 2.51 -4.07
CA ASN A 41 0.43 2.94 -5.00
C ASN A 41 0.71 4.42 -5.37
N PRO A 42 1.03 4.80 -6.62
CA PRO A 42 0.56 6.06 -7.16
C PRO A 42 -0.83 5.85 -7.76
N THR A 43 -1.68 5.03 -7.13
CA THR A 43 -3.11 5.11 -7.41
C THR A 43 -3.64 6.22 -6.53
N VAL A 44 -4.18 7.24 -7.19
CA VAL A 44 -5.08 8.23 -6.61
C VAL A 44 -6.33 7.48 -6.12
N GLN A 45 -6.18 6.70 -5.05
CA GLN A 45 -7.27 6.37 -4.18
C GLN A 45 -7.34 7.52 -3.20
N THR A 46 -8.01 8.59 -3.62
CA THR A 46 -8.76 9.40 -2.66
C THR A 46 -9.74 8.43 -2.00
N ALA A 47 -9.26 7.72 -0.96
CA ALA A 47 -10.12 7.25 0.10
C ALA A 47 -11.07 8.41 0.33
N LYS A 48 -12.37 8.19 0.14
CA LYS A 48 -13.39 9.17 0.52
C LYS A 48 -13.18 9.37 2.01
N ARG A 49 -12.31 10.33 2.35
CA ARG A 49 -12.15 10.85 3.69
C ARG A 49 -13.55 11.36 3.95
N VAL A 50 -14.29 10.61 4.76
CA VAL A 50 -15.43 11.16 5.46
C VAL A 50 -14.84 12.33 6.22
N SER A 51 -14.98 13.53 5.65
CA SER A 51 -14.57 14.75 6.29
C SER A 51 -15.47 14.85 7.51
N ALA A 52 -14.92 14.53 8.68
CA ALA A 52 -15.59 14.82 9.92
C ALA A 52 -15.89 16.32 9.89
N LEU A 53 -17.17 16.66 9.83
CA LEU A 53 -17.63 18.02 10.01
C LEU A 53 -17.28 18.39 11.45
N SER A 54 -16.16 19.09 11.64
CA SER A 54 -15.81 19.64 12.94
C SER A 54 -16.72 20.83 13.19
N ILE A 55 -17.67 20.65 14.11
CA ILE A 55 -18.51 21.75 14.57
C ILE A 55 -17.65 22.57 15.53
N ASP A 56 -17.44 23.86 15.23
CA ASP A 56 -16.76 24.76 16.15
C ASP A 56 -17.68 25.08 17.33
N THR A 57 -17.42 24.44 18.47
CA THR A 57 -18.19 24.59 19.70
C THR A 57 -17.65 25.67 20.63
N ARG A 58 -16.62 26.43 20.24
CA ARG A 58 -15.98 27.43 21.13
C ARG A 58 -16.93 28.54 21.57
N SER A 59 -17.90 28.89 20.74
CA SER A 59 -18.94 29.89 21.00
C SER A 59 -20.26 29.28 21.49
N PHE A 60 -20.38 27.95 21.56
CA PHE A 60 -21.59 27.29 21.99
C PHE A 60 -21.67 27.26 23.52
N LYS A 61 -22.58 28.07 24.09
CA LYS A 61 -22.93 28.00 25.51
C LYS A 61 -24.19 27.15 25.67
N PHE A 62 -24.03 25.96 26.23
CA PHE A 62 -25.15 25.09 26.55
C PHE A 62 -26.01 25.73 27.65
N ASN A 63 -27.24 26.09 27.31
CA ASN A 63 -28.15 26.74 28.25
C ASN A 63 -29.04 25.68 28.92
N ARG A 64 -28.70 25.34 30.17
CA ARG A 64 -29.32 24.22 30.90
C ARG A 64 -30.80 24.45 31.21
N GLU A 65 -31.18 25.70 31.39
CA GLU A 65 -32.56 26.11 31.71
C GLU A 65 -33.51 25.86 30.53
N ASP A 66 -33.08 26.20 29.32
CA ASP A 66 -33.84 26.00 28.08
C ASP A 66 -33.97 24.52 27.69
N ALA A 67 -32.93 23.72 27.96
CA ALA A 67 -32.92 22.29 27.70
C ALA A 67 -33.81 21.47 28.65
N ASN A 68 -33.98 21.93 29.90
CA ASN A 68 -34.82 21.30 30.91
C ASN A 68 -36.30 21.76 30.84
N ALA A 69 -36.61 22.76 30.01
CA ALA A 69 -37.96 23.28 29.82
C ALA A 69 -38.79 22.51 28.77
N ARG A 70 -38.25 21.41 28.23
CA ARG A 70 -38.93 20.48 27.32
C ARG A 70 -39.31 19.18 28.00
#